data_AF-A0A699WN01-F1
#
_entry.id   AF-A0A699WN01-F1
#
_cell.length_a   1.000
_cell.length_b   1.000
_cell.length_c   1.000
_cell.angle_alpha   90.00
_cell.angle_beta   90.00
_cell.angle_gamma   90.00
#
_symmetry.space_group_name_H-M   'P 1'
#
loop_
_entity.id
_entity.type
_entity.pdbx_description
1 polymer ?
#
loop_
_entity_poly.entity_id
_entity_poly.type
_entity_poly.pdbx_seq_one_letter_code
_entity_poly.pdbx_strand_id
1 'polypeptide(L)'
;ALHGLAEVKAMAIRARNEAEGYRAKAADYENKAVLLLQRAHKGDLDAAEADRLATEALLKKAENEAHATRAAQDQAKFEQSAAQLDQSVQTLKTTISQWENELKTLKARVTVSTATATINKQLAQL
;
A
#
# COMPACT_ATOMS: atom_id res chain seq x y z
N ALA A 1 14.24 2.41 5.62
CA ALA A 1 13.04 3.27 5.48
C ALA A 1 12.39 3.13 4.10
N LEU A 2 13.10 3.39 3.00
CA LEU A 2 12.55 3.27 1.63
C LEU A 2 12.08 1.85 1.28
N HIS A 3 12.79 0.81 1.75
CA HIS A 3 12.37 -0.58 1.56
C HIS A 3 11.03 -0.90 2.23
N GLY A 4 10.86 -0.55 3.51
CA GLY A 4 9.60 -0.76 4.23
C GLY A 4 8.41 0.00 3.61
N LEU A 5 8.64 1.21 3.07
CA LEU A 5 7.61 1.92 2.33
C LEU A 5 7.21 1.20 1.04
N ALA A 6 8.19 0.68 0.31
CA ALA A 6 7.93 -0.10 -0.90
C ALA A 6 7.16 -1.39 -0.60
N GLU A 7 7.49 -2.07 0.50
CA GLU A 7 6.78 -3.28 0.96
C GLU A 7 5.32 -3.00 1.29
N VAL A 8 5.03 -1.94 2.06
CA VAL A 8 3.65 -1.58 2.42
C VAL A 8 2.85 -1.16 1.18
N LYS A 9 3.46 -0.41 0.25
CA LYS A 9 2.83 -0.09 -1.05
C LYS A 9 2.54 -1.37 -1.86
N ALA A 10 3.46 -2.33 -1.88
CA ALA A 10 3.24 -3.61 -2.53
C ALA A 10 2.13 -4.43 -1.87
N MET A 11 1.98 -4.36 -0.54
CA MET A 11 0.86 -4.98 0.18
C MET A 11 -0.48 -4.34 -0.20
N ALA A 12 -0.56 -3.02 -0.30
CA ALA A 12 -1.76 -2.32 -0.78
C ALA A 12 -2.18 -2.78 -2.19
N ILE A 13 -1.22 -2.87 -3.12
CA ILE A 13 -1.46 -3.33 -4.48
C ILE A 13 -1.95 -4.79 -4.50
N ARG A 14 -1.32 -5.67 -3.70
CA ARG A 14 -1.76 -7.08 -3.59
C ARG A 14 -3.18 -7.19 -3.07
N ALA A 15 -3.50 -6.47 -1.98
CA ALA A 15 -4.85 -6.46 -1.40
C ALA A 15 -5.90 -5.95 -2.39
N ARG A 16 -5.57 -4.92 -3.18
CA ARG A 16 -6.43 -4.45 -4.28
C ARG A 16 -6.67 -5.54 -5.32
N ASN A 17 -5.62 -6.18 -5.81
CA ASN A 17 -5.74 -7.24 -6.82
C ASN A 17 -6.55 -8.44 -6.29
N GLU A 18 -6.40 -8.79 -5.01
CA GLU A 18 -7.22 -9.81 -4.35
C GLU A 18 -8.69 -9.40 -4.31
N ALA A 19 -8.99 -8.16 -3.91
CA ALA A 19 -10.36 -7.65 -3.88
C ALA A 19 -11.02 -7.70 -5.28
N GLU A 20 -10.30 -7.27 -6.32
CA GLU A 20 -10.75 -7.35 -7.71
C GLU A 20 -10.97 -8.81 -8.14
N GLY A 21 -10.05 -9.72 -7.79
CA GLY A 21 -10.18 -11.15 -8.09
C GLY A 21 -11.38 -11.82 -7.41
N TYR A 22 -11.67 -11.47 -6.15
CA TYR A 22 -12.86 -11.96 -5.45
C TYR A 22 -14.16 -11.38 -6.04
N ARG A 23 -14.17 -10.12 -6.46
CA ARG A 23 -15.33 -9.52 -7.16
C ARG A 23 -15.60 -10.23 -8.49
N ALA A 24 -14.56 -10.54 -9.26
CA ALA A 24 -14.70 -11.29 -10.51
C ALA A 24 -15.30 -12.69 -10.25
N LYS A 25 -14.78 -13.41 -9.24
CA LYS A 25 -15.34 -14.72 -8.84
C LYS A 25 -16.81 -14.63 -8.40
N ALA A 26 -17.17 -13.59 -7.64
CA ALA A 26 -18.56 -13.38 -7.24
C ALA A 26 -19.49 -13.19 -8.45
N ALA A 27 -19.08 -12.38 -9.42
CA ALA A 27 -19.81 -12.17 -10.67
C ALA A 27 -19.93 -13.47 -11.50
N ASP A 28 -18.88 -14.30 -11.54
CA ASP A 28 -18.93 -15.59 -12.21
C ASP A 28 -19.93 -16.55 -11.57
N TYR A 29 -20.00 -16.59 -10.23
CA TYR A 29 -21.00 -17.40 -9.52
C TYR A 29 -22.41 -16.88 -9.70
N GLU A 30 -22.61 -15.56 -9.74
CA GLU A 30 -23.89 -14.95 -10.11
C GLU A 30 -24.34 -15.38 -11.51
N ASN A 31 -23.45 -15.26 -12.50
CA ASN A 31 -23.73 -15.68 -13.87
C ASN A 31 -24.08 -17.18 -13.96
N LYS A 32 -23.38 -18.03 -13.19
CA LYS A 32 -23.69 -19.46 -13.09
C LYS A 32 -25.09 -19.70 -12.52
N ALA A 33 -25.45 -19.01 -11.43
CA ALA A 33 -26.78 -19.14 -10.84
C ALA A 33 -27.88 -18.77 -11.85
N VAL A 34 -27.71 -17.65 -12.56
CA VAL A 34 -28.63 -17.21 -13.61
C VAL A 34 -28.74 -18.25 -14.73
N LEU A 35 -27.62 -18.79 -15.21
CA LEU A 35 -27.62 -19.79 -16.27
C LEU A 35 -28.33 -21.09 -15.86
N LEU A 36 -28.15 -21.54 -14.62
CA LEU A 36 -28.82 -22.73 -14.10
C LEU A 36 -30.35 -22.55 -14.10
N LEU A 37 -30.83 -21.41 -13.62
CA LEU A 37 -32.26 -21.09 -13.61
C LEU A 37 -32.82 -20.96 -15.03
N GLN A 38 -32.06 -20.37 -15.96
CA GLN A 38 -32.46 -20.30 -17.38
C GLN A 38 -32.56 -21.69 -18.02
N ARG A 39 -31.67 -22.63 -17.69
CA ARG A 39 -31.73 -24.01 -18.18
C ARG A 39 -32.95 -24.75 -17.64
N ALA A 40 -33.29 -24.56 -16.37
CA ALA A 40 -34.54 -25.08 -15.82
C ALA A 40 -35.77 -24.53 -16.53
N HIS A 41 -35.80 -23.21 -16.79
CA HIS A 41 -36.91 -22.60 -17.53
C HIS A 41 -37.06 -23.16 -18.96
N LYS A 42 -35.96 -23.58 -19.59
CA LYS A 42 -35.97 -24.21 -20.92
C LYS A 42 -36.32 -25.71 -20.89
N GLY A 43 -36.38 -26.32 -19.69
CA GLY A 43 -36.56 -27.76 -19.53
C GLY A 43 -35.29 -28.59 -19.71
N ASP A 44 -34.12 -27.95 -19.86
CA ASP A 44 -32.82 -28.62 -20.04
C ASP A 44 -32.23 -29.14 -18.72
N LEU A 45 -32.84 -28.79 -17.59
CA LEU A 45 -32.46 -29.18 -16.24
C LEU A 45 -33.71 -29.28 -15.38
N ASP A 46 -33.75 -30.25 -14.47
CA ASP A 46 -34.83 -30.34 -13.48
C ASP A 46 -34.88 -29.07 -12.63
N ALA A 47 -36.09 -28.57 -12.36
CA ALA A 47 -36.27 -27.30 -11.68
C ALA A 47 -35.77 -27.34 -10.23
N ALA A 48 -35.97 -28.45 -9.51
CA ALA A 48 -35.50 -28.58 -8.14
C ALA A 48 -33.97 -28.67 -8.07
N GLU A 49 -33.36 -29.41 -9.01
CA GLU A 49 -31.91 -29.50 -9.09
C GLU A 49 -31.26 -28.16 -9.51
N ALA A 50 -31.88 -27.42 -10.43
CA ALA A 50 -31.40 -26.10 -10.81
C ALA A 50 -31.47 -25.09 -9.66
N ASP A 51 -32.55 -25.10 -8.88
CA ASP A 51 -32.73 -24.23 -7.72
C ASP A 51 -31.70 -24.54 -6.62
N ARG A 52 -31.43 -25.82 -6.38
CA ARG A 52 -30.37 -26.27 -5.45
C ARG A 52 -28.99 -25.77 -5.90
N LEU A 53 -28.62 -26.01 -7.15
CA LEU A 53 -27.30 -25.60 -7.69
C LEU A 53 -27.17 -24.07 -7.76
N ALA A 54 -28.24 -23.36 -8.11
CA ALA A 54 -28.25 -21.90 -8.13
C ALA A 54 -28.07 -21.32 -6.71
N THR A 55 -28.72 -21.92 -5.72
CA THR A 55 -28.55 -21.55 -4.31
C THR A 55 -27.10 -21.77 -3.84
N GLU A 56 -26.48 -22.89 -4.18
CA GLU A 56 -25.06 -23.13 -3.87
C GLU A 56 -24.13 -22.11 -4.55
N ALA A 57 -24.41 -21.76 -5.82
CA ALA A 57 -23.67 -20.71 -6.51
C ALA A 57 -23.84 -19.34 -5.84
N LEU A 58 -25.06 -18.98 -5.40
CA LEU A 58 -25.32 -17.74 -4.68
C LEU A 58 -24.64 -17.70 -3.30
N LEU A 59 -24.55 -18.83 -2.59
CA LEU A 59 -23.75 -18.93 -1.37
C LEU A 59 -22.28 -18.64 -1.65
N LYS A 60 -21.72 -19.21 -2.74
CA LYS A 60 -20.35 -18.92 -3.15
C LYS A 60 -20.15 -17.48 -3.59
N LYS A 61 -21.14 -16.85 -4.23
CA LYS A 61 -21.12 -15.40 -4.52
C LYS A 61 -20.97 -14.61 -3.22
N ALA A 62 -21.83 -14.86 -2.23
CA ALA A 62 -21.83 -14.14 -0.95
C ALA A 62 -20.50 -14.32 -0.19
N GLU A 63 -19.93 -15.53 -0.18
CA GLU A 63 -18.60 -15.78 0.39
C GLU A 63 -17.52 -14.91 -0.29
N ASN A 64 -17.49 -14.87 -1.63
CA ASN A 64 -16.51 -14.08 -2.38
C ASN A 64 -16.73 -12.57 -2.20
N GLU A 65 -17.97 -12.09 -2.08
CA GLU A 65 -18.26 -10.68 -1.77
C GLU A 65 -17.74 -10.28 -0.38
N ALA A 66 -17.89 -11.16 0.60
CA ALA A 66 -17.32 -10.94 1.94
C ALA A 66 -15.79 -10.90 1.91
N HIS A 67 -15.15 -11.79 1.14
CA HIS A 67 -13.70 -11.77 0.94
C HIS A 67 -13.24 -10.50 0.21
N ALA A 68 -13.93 -10.07 -0.84
CA ALA A 68 -13.65 -8.83 -1.55
C ALA A 68 -13.74 -7.61 -0.63
N THR A 69 -14.75 -7.58 0.24
CA THR A 69 -14.95 -6.49 1.21
C THR A 69 -13.79 -6.43 2.21
N ARG A 70 -13.35 -7.58 2.74
CA ARG A 70 -12.21 -7.64 3.66
C ARG A 70 -10.91 -7.21 2.98
N ALA A 71 -10.64 -7.71 1.77
CA ALA A 71 -9.46 -7.32 1.00
C ALA A 71 -9.42 -5.82 0.68
N ALA A 72 -10.58 -5.21 0.37
CA ALA A 72 -10.69 -3.76 0.17
C ALA A 72 -10.46 -2.96 1.47
N GLN A 73 -10.90 -3.46 2.62
CA GLN A 73 -10.60 -2.84 3.91
C GLN A 73 -9.10 -2.89 4.22
N ASP A 74 -8.45 -4.02 3.92
CA ASP A 74 -7.02 -4.16 4.14
C ASP A 74 -6.20 -3.30 3.17
N GLN A 75 -6.62 -3.18 1.91
CA GLN A 75 -6.06 -2.20 0.96
C GLN A 75 -6.08 -0.79 1.57
N ALA A 76 -7.24 -0.34 2.06
CA ALA A 76 -7.37 1.01 2.62
C ALA A 76 -6.45 1.24 3.83
N LYS A 77 -6.29 0.22 4.71
CA LYS A 77 -5.34 0.28 5.83
C LYS A 77 -3.90 0.40 5.33
N PHE A 78 -3.49 -0.42 4.35
CA PHE A 78 -2.13 -0.37 3.81
C PHE A 78 -1.84 0.94 3.09
N GLU A 79 -2.80 1.51 2.37
CA GLU A 79 -2.66 2.84 1.74
C GLU A 79 -2.46 3.93 2.81
N GLN A 80 -3.25 3.89 3.89
CA GLN A 80 -3.08 4.83 4.99
C GLN A 80 -1.69 4.71 5.65
N SER A 81 -1.25 3.49 5.94
CA SER A 81 0.09 3.25 6.50
C SER A 81 1.21 3.69 5.55
N ALA A 82 1.05 3.44 4.24
CA ALA A 82 2.00 3.90 3.23
C ALA A 82 2.09 5.43 3.20
N ALA A 83 0.96 6.14 3.26
CA ALA A 83 0.94 7.59 3.26
C ALA A 83 1.64 8.19 4.49
N GLN A 84 1.39 7.62 5.69
CA GLN A 84 2.05 8.05 6.92
C GLN A 84 3.56 7.82 6.88
N LEU A 85 3.99 6.68 6.35
CA LEU A 85 5.41 6.35 6.22
C LEU A 85 6.10 7.22 5.16
N ASP A 86 5.42 7.54 4.05
CA ASP A 86 5.91 8.47 3.02
C ASP A 86 6.15 9.86 3.63
N GLN A 87 5.17 10.39 4.36
CA GLN A 87 5.30 11.66 5.08
C GLN A 87 6.48 11.65 6.05
N SER A 88 6.62 10.58 6.84
CA SER A 88 7.73 10.42 7.77
C SER A 88 9.09 10.40 7.05
N VAL A 89 9.18 9.73 5.90
CA VAL A 89 10.38 9.71 5.06
C VAL A 89 10.71 11.11 4.52
N GLN A 90 9.72 11.89 4.10
CA GLN A 90 9.95 13.25 3.61
C GLN A 90 10.43 14.20 4.71
N THR A 91 9.85 14.09 5.91
CA THR A 91 10.32 14.83 7.09
C THR A 91 11.76 14.47 7.40
N LEU A 92 12.12 13.19 7.45
CA LEU A 92 13.49 12.75 7.70
C LEU A 92 14.48 13.29 6.66
N LYS A 93 14.12 13.26 5.37
CA LYS A 93 14.95 13.83 4.30
C LYS A 93 15.21 15.32 4.52
N THR A 94 14.16 16.07 4.84
CA THR A 94 14.26 17.52 5.09
C THR A 94 15.18 17.80 6.28
N THR A 95 14.99 17.08 7.38
CA THR A 95 15.81 17.20 8.60
C THR A 95 17.27 16.84 8.32
N ILE A 96 17.54 15.76 7.57
CA ILE A 96 18.91 15.38 7.18
C ILE A 96 19.57 16.51 6.39
N SER A 97 18.90 17.06 5.38
CA SER A 97 19.45 18.17 4.59
C SER A 97 19.71 19.43 5.41
N GLN A 98 18.89 19.72 6.43
CA GLN A 98 19.15 20.81 7.37
C GLN A 98 20.45 20.55 8.15
N TRP A 99 20.58 19.38 8.78
CA TRP A 99 21.78 19.03 9.55
C TRP A 99 23.04 18.97 8.69
N GLU A 100 22.96 18.51 7.44
CA GLU A 100 24.09 18.52 6.50
C GLU A 100 24.58 19.95 6.22
N ASN A 101 23.65 20.89 6.04
CA ASN A 101 23.98 22.31 5.81
C ASN A 101 24.57 22.98 7.07
N GLU A 102 24.00 22.68 8.25
CA GLU A 102 24.55 23.16 9.52
C GLU A 102 25.95 22.62 9.76
N LEU A 103 26.16 21.32 9.53
CA LEU A 103 27.48 20.69 9.65
C LEU A 103 28.49 21.32 8.70
N LYS A 104 28.11 21.60 7.45
CA LYS A 104 28.97 22.29 6.48
C LYS A 104 29.36 23.70 6.95
N THR A 105 28.39 24.44 7.48
CA THR A 105 28.61 25.79 8.01
C THR A 105 29.54 25.75 9.22
N LEU A 106 29.32 24.80 10.14
CA LEU A 106 30.15 24.64 11.33
C LEU A 106 31.59 24.26 10.96
N LYS A 107 31.79 23.34 10.01
CA LYS A 107 33.11 22.98 9.48
C LYS A 107 33.84 24.21 8.92
N ALA A 108 33.17 25.02 8.10
CA ALA A 108 33.76 26.24 7.55
C ALA A 108 34.18 27.25 8.65
N ARG A 109 33.33 27.44 9.67
CA ARG A 109 33.65 28.31 10.82
C ARG A 109 34.85 27.81 11.61
N VAL A 110 34.95 26.49 11.83
CA VAL A 110 36.12 25.88 12.49
C VAL A 110 37.39 26.16 11.68
N THR A 111 37.36 25.93 10.36
CA THR A 111 38.52 26.22 9.49
C THR A 111 38.97 27.68 9.58
N VAL A 112 38.03 28.63 9.50
CA VAL A 112 38.34 30.06 9.62
C VAL A 112 38.92 30.39 11.01
N SER A 113 38.30 29.89 12.08
CA SER A 113 38.78 30.10 13.45
C SER A 113 40.20 29.56 13.65
N THR A 114 40.49 28.37 13.14
CA THR A 114 41.83 27.77 13.21
C THR A 114 42.86 28.59 12.43
N ALA A 115 42.51 29.10 11.25
CA ALA A 115 43.38 29.96 10.45
C ALA A 115 43.68 31.28 11.19
N THR A 116 42.65 31.96 11.70
CA THR A 116 42.79 33.19 12.49
C THR A 116 43.64 32.97 13.73
N ALA A 117 43.44 31.89 14.46
CA ALA A 117 44.24 31.54 15.64
C ALA A 117 45.72 31.31 15.28
N THR A 118 46.00 30.72 14.12
CA THR A 118 47.37 30.49 13.64
C THR A 118 48.06 31.80 13.28
N ILE A 119 47.37 32.68 12.54
CA ILE A 119 47.87 34.01 12.18
C ILE A 119 48.18 34.84 13.43
N ASN A 120 47.26 34.85 14.40
CA ASN A 120 47.46 35.59 15.65
C ASN A 120 48.68 35.09 16.44
N LYS A 121 48.92 33.77 16.46
CA LYS A 121 50.13 33.20 17.07
C LYS A 121 51.40 33.62 16.35
N GLN A 122 51.40 33.64 15.02
CA GLN A 122 52.55 34.09 14.23
C GLN A 122 52.84 35.58 14.44
N LEU A 123 51.79 36.42 14.52
CA LEU A 123 51.93 37.86 14.80
C LEU A 123 52.47 38.14 16.20
N ALA A 124 52.09 37.34 17.20
CA ALA A 124 52.59 37.51 18.57
C ALA A 124 54.05 37.04 18.77
N GLN A 125 54.63 36.37 17.77
CA GLN A 125 56.02 35.92 17.77
C GLN A 125 56.96 36.87 16.98
N LEU A 126 56.39 37.90 16.35
CA LEU A 126 57.11 39.02 15.71
C LEU A 126 57.32 40.14 16.72
#